data_AF-C3YSC3-F1
#
_entry.id   AF-C3YSC3-F1
#
_cell.length_a   1.000
_cell.length_b   1.000
_cell.length_c   1.000
_cell.angle_alpha   90.00
_cell.angle_beta   90.00
_cell.angle_gamma   90.00
#
_symmetry.space_group_name_H-M   'P 1'
#
loop_
_entity.id
_entity.type
_entity.pdbx_description
1 polymer ?
#
loop_
_entity_poly.entity_id
_entity_poly.type
_entity_poly.pdbx_seq_one_letter_code
_entity_poly.pdbx_strand_id
1 'polypeptide(L)'
;MGVAWVSGNTVESVTMATETEAKVTFLDAAAVETVLGKPHVLNGVEVRVQRWSPPENAKVNTGKTVATTGTRQSDLPARISNDFLECSICCDIFKKPKILIPCLHTFCALCLQEWVKRNVKETFPCPLCCHEVTLPQNGVAGLKDNFFMESLVEALAEQNNIRHGKDGINCTNCDEGKAATSRCSECAEFLCARCESAHRVVKATKGHTLFPFEELKIGKYDNIFRDRKAPLCSKHPGEILKLYCRTCETPICNECALFEHRDAQHDYTHIEEVATEKRKAILDLTLQCQAQIKFFHREEDAQKRLKQHLLKHAEEARKNVRSTVQSLITLVKEEGDRLLACIDTEVGCRKKQIEAGIEGAQTSLASTKSTCEFAETLAREGGDYEVASFSQEMMQRLSVLARPRFHTVDFELANVTIDYSVMKKKLPEHPNPGKRYSGMLYRAYLPYTSDGLRVLHLLEKAFNQKLMFTIRASRGGSD
;
A
#
# COMPACT_ATOMS: atom_id res chain seq x y z
N MET A 1 8.61 17.40 2.80
CA MET A 1 8.09 17.94 1.52
C MET A 1 7.01 16.98 1.03
N GLY A 2 5.73 17.35 1.18
CA GLY A 2 4.62 16.60 0.57
C GLY A 2 4.24 17.27 -0.74
N VAL A 3 3.93 16.48 -1.77
CA VAL A 3 3.42 16.97 -3.06
C VAL A 3 1.97 16.53 -3.18
N ALA A 4 1.05 17.46 -3.43
CA ALA A 4 -0.36 17.18 -3.69
C ALA A 4 -0.64 17.28 -5.20
N TRP A 5 -1.58 16.47 -5.70
CA TRP A 5 -1.98 16.41 -7.11
C TRP A 5 -3.35 17.05 -7.30
N VAL A 6 -3.56 17.69 -8.46
CA VAL A 6 -4.85 18.28 -8.86
C VAL A 6 -5.37 17.53 -10.08
N SER A 7 -6.59 17.00 -10.01
CA SER A 7 -7.33 16.52 -11.18
C SER A 7 -8.74 17.12 -11.18
N GLY A 8 -9.06 17.95 -12.17
CA GLY A 8 -10.38 18.58 -12.31
C GLY A 8 -10.63 19.80 -11.40
N ASN A 9 -11.90 20.12 -11.16
CA ASN A 9 -12.37 21.29 -10.39
C ASN A 9 -12.32 21.12 -8.86
N THR A 10 -11.59 20.13 -8.35
CA THR A 10 -11.51 19.80 -6.92
C THR A 10 -10.07 19.62 -6.48
N VAL A 11 -9.71 20.26 -5.37
CA VAL A 11 -8.38 20.17 -4.75
C VAL A 11 -8.50 19.38 -3.45
N GLU A 12 -7.79 18.26 -3.36
CA GLU A 12 -7.53 17.59 -2.09
C GLU A 12 -6.23 18.14 -1.51
N SER A 13 -6.33 18.94 -0.43
CA SER A 13 -5.17 19.35 0.34
C SER A 13 -5.07 18.49 1.60
N VAL A 14 -3.92 17.85 1.79
CA VAL A 14 -3.56 17.18 3.05
C VAL A 14 -2.54 18.07 3.74
N THR A 15 -2.99 18.84 4.74
CA THR A 15 -2.06 19.48 5.67
C THR A 15 -1.80 18.49 6.81
N MET A 16 -0.54 18.11 6.98
CA MET A 16 -0.12 17.37 8.17
C MET A 16 -0.14 18.31 9.38
N ALA A 17 -1.27 18.35 10.09
CA ALA A 17 -1.31 18.79 11.47
C ALA A 17 -1.25 17.54 12.36
N THR A 18 -0.17 17.42 13.13
CA THR A 18 0.04 16.55 14.31
C THR A 18 -0.90 15.34 14.48
N GLU A 19 -0.35 14.14 14.26
CA GLU A 19 -0.70 12.78 14.70
C GLU A 19 -2.14 12.30 14.99
N THR A 20 -3.22 13.09 14.95
CA THR A 20 -4.57 12.55 15.28
C THR A 20 -5.76 13.03 14.46
N GLU A 21 -5.71 14.07 13.61
CA GLU A 21 -6.86 14.37 12.73
C GLU A 21 -6.42 14.98 11.39
N ALA A 22 -6.78 14.30 10.28
CA ALA A 22 -6.73 14.89 8.95
C ALA A 22 -8.06 15.62 8.69
N LYS A 23 -8.03 16.96 8.63
CA LYS A 23 -9.20 17.76 8.27
C LYS A 23 -9.13 18.09 6.78
N VAL A 24 -10.05 17.53 6.00
CA VAL A 24 -10.20 17.85 4.57
C VAL A 24 -11.06 19.11 4.47
N THR A 25 -10.49 20.19 3.95
CA THR A 25 -11.24 21.41 3.60
C THR A 25 -11.25 21.60 2.09
N PHE A 26 -12.46 21.71 1.53
CA PHE A 26 -12.70 22.01 0.13
C PHE A 26 -12.42 23.50 -0.12
N LEU A 27 -11.57 23.82 -1.10
CA LEU A 27 -11.36 25.18 -1.59
C LEU A 27 -12.01 25.33 -2.96
N ASP A 28 -12.69 26.46 -3.20
CA ASP A 28 -13.25 26.77 -4.52
C ASP A 28 -12.14 27.13 -5.53
N ALA A 29 -12.48 27.05 -6.82
CA ALA A 29 -11.53 27.31 -7.92
C ALA A 29 -11.06 28.77 -8.04
N ALA A 30 -11.85 29.74 -7.55
CA ALA A 30 -11.47 31.16 -7.53
C ALA A 30 -10.43 31.45 -6.43
N ALA A 31 -10.46 30.72 -5.31
CA ALA A 31 -9.48 30.82 -4.24
C ALA A 31 -8.08 30.29 -4.65
N VAL A 32 -8.00 29.37 -5.61
CA VAL A 32 -6.74 28.80 -6.11
C VAL A 32 -5.93 29.83 -6.92
N GLU A 33 -6.58 30.68 -7.71
CA GLU A 33 -5.92 31.75 -8.49
C GLU A 33 -5.30 32.83 -7.59
N THR A 34 -5.87 33.09 -6.40
CA THR A 34 -5.32 34.08 -5.45
C THR A 34 -4.01 33.67 -4.77
N VAL A 35 -3.67 32.37 -4.76
CA VAL A 35 -2.55 31.79 -4.00
C VAL A 35 -1.39 31.35 -4.91
N LEU A 36 -1.61 31.32 -6.23
CA LEU A 36 -0.62 30.96 -7.24
C LEU A 36 0.59 31.93 -7.24
N GLY A 37 1.80 31.38 -7.11
CA GLY A 37 3.06 32.13 -7.22
C GLY A 37 3.46 32.97 -5.99
N LYS A 38 2.65 33.03 -4.93
CA LYS A 38 2.97 33.78 -3.70
C LYS A 38 3.36 32.83 -2.55
N PRO A 39 4.41 33.13 -1.77
CA PRO A 39 4.76 32.34 -0.59
C PRO A 39 3.76 32.58 0.55
N HIS A 40 3.26 31.50 1.16
CA HIS A 40 2.39 31.56 2.33
C HIS A 40 2.97 30.73 3.47
N VAL A 41 2.84 31.22 4.70
CA VAL A 41 3.36 30.56 5.91
C VAL A 41 2.20 29.94 6.68
N LEU A 42 2.15 28.62 6.74
CA LEU A 42 1.17 27.86 7.51
C LEU A 42 1.91 27.05 8.58
N ASN A 43 1.60 27.29 9.86
CA ASN A 43 2.22 26.64 11.02
C ASN A 43 3.77 26.64 10.98
N GLY A 44 4.36 27.76 10.55
CA GLY A 44 5.82 27.93 10.50
C GLY A 44 6.52 27.30 9.28
N VAL A 45 5.76 26.76 8.32
CA VAL A 45 6.30 26.18 7.07
C VAL A 45 5.91 27.08 5.88
N GLU A 46 6.91 27.48 5.09
CA GLU A 46 6.71 28.23 3.85
C GLU A 46 6.24 27.29 2.73
N VAL A 47 5.06 27.57 2.17
CA VAL A 47 4.45 26.80 1.08
C VAL A 47 4.37 27.68 -0.16
N ARG A 48 4.83 27.14 -1.30
CA ARG A 48 4.84 27.83 -2.59
C ARG A 48 4.10 26.99 -3.63
N VAL A 49 3.07 27.56 -4.24
CA VAL A 49 2.23 26.90 -5.26
C VAL A 49 2.68 27.37 -6.66
N GLN A 50 2.99 26.43 -7.55
CA GLN A 50 3.44 26.71 -8.92
C GLN A 50 2.67 25.85 -9.94
N ARG A 51 2.43 26.39 -11.15
CA ARG A 51 1.91 25.58 -12.28
C ARG A 51 3.00 24.64 -12.77
N TRP A 52 2.63 23.37 -12.96
CA TRP A 52 3.53 22.36 -13.51
C TRP A 52 3.59 22.46 -15.03
N SER A 53 4.81 22.46 -15.59
CA SER A 53 5.08 22.34 -17.03
C SER A 53 5.99 21.13 -17.27
N PRO A 54 5.79 20.34 -18.35
CA PRO A 54 6.62 19.18 -18.63
C PRO A 54 8.06 19.60 -19.02
N PRO A 55 9.10 18.82 -18.69
CA PRO A 55 10.45 19.13 -19.13
C PRO A 55 10.62 18.86 -20.63
N GLU A 56 11.04 19.88 -21.39
CA GLU A 56 11.61 19.74 -22.73
C GLU A 56 12.92 18.95 -22.60
N ASN A 57 13.02 17.80 -23.29
CA ASN A 57 14.17 16.87 -23.38
C ASN A 57 14.01 15.53 -22.64
N ALA A 58 13.01 14.74 -23.02
CA ALA A 58 13.10 13.28 -22.94
C ALA A 58 13.40 12.72 -24.34
N LYS A 59 14.68 12.48 -24.64
CA LYS A 59 15.11 11.82 -25.88
C LYS A 59 14.45 10.44 -25.97
N VAL A 60 13.59 10.27 -26.99
CA VAL A 60 13.00 9.01 -27.41
C VAL A 60 14.14 8.06 -27.76
N ASN A 61 14.35 7.04 -26.93
CA ASN A 61 15.25 5.96 -27.27
C ASN A 61 14.45 4.93 -28.07
N THR A 62 14.59 4.98 -29.41
CA THR A 62 14.00 4.02 -30.34
C THR A 62 14.69 2.67 -30.19
N GLY A 63 14.20 1.86 -29.25
CA GLY A 63 14.58 0.46 -29.09
C GLY A 63 13.90 -0.41 -30.13
N LYS A 64 14.65 -0.78 -31.17
CA LYS A 64 14.51 -1.89 -32.12
C LYS A 64 13.14 -2.58 -32.19
N THR A 65 12.42 -2.24 -33.25
CA THR A 65 11.37 -3.05 -33.88
C THR A 65 11.87 -4.47 -34.17
N VAL A 66 11.28 -5.47 -33.52
CA VAL A 66 11.26 -6.83 -34.07
C VAL A 66 10.12 -6.87 -35.08
N ALA A 67 10.49 -6.78 -36.36
CA ALA A 67 9.58 -7.07 -37.44
C ALA A 67 9.27 -8.58 -37.42
N THR A 68 8.04 -8.94 -37.10
CA THR A 68 7.51 -10.28 -37.39
C THR A 68 6.72 -10.19 -38.68
N THR A 69 7.43 -10.28 -39.80
CA THR A 69 6.87 -10.77 -41.06
C THR A 69 6.59 -12.25 -40.86
N GLY A 70 5.32 -12.62 -40.73
CA GLY A 70 4.88 -14.00 -40.55
C GLY A 70 3.43 -14.18 -40.98
N THR A 71 3.26 -14.72 -42.17
CA THR A 71 2.09 -15.44 -42.72
C THR A 71 0.95 -15.72 -41.73
N ARG A 72 -0.26 -15.23 -42.05
CA ARG A 72 -1.53 -15.61 -41.43
C ARG A 72 -1.77 -17.13 -41.59
N GLN A 73 -1.34 -17.93 -40.63
CA GLN A 73 -1.92 -19.25 -40.37
C GLN A 73 -3.05 -19.08 -39.36
N SER A 74 -4.25 -19.47 -39.77
CA SER A 74 -5.52 -19.21 -39.08
C SER A 74 -5.96 -20.41 -38.24
N ASP A 75 -5.25 -20.73 -37.16
CA ASP A 75 -5.73 -21.69 -36.16
C ASP A 75 -6.60 -20.98 -35.12
N LEU A 76 -7.86 -20.71 -35.48
CA LEU A 76 -8.88 -20.19 -34.56
C LEU A 76 -9.29 -21.19 -33.45
N PRO A 77 -9.32 -22.54 -33.66
CA PRO A 77 -9.69 -23.49 -32.60
C PRO A 77 -8.71 -23.52 -31.43
N ALA A 78 -7.43 -23.19 -31.66
CA ALA A 78 -6.42 -23.14 -30.60
C ALA A 78 -6.50 -21.87 -29.73
N ARG A 79 -7.32 -20.87 -30.10
CA ARG A 79 -7.37 -19.55 -29.44
C ARG A 79 -8.67 -19.25 -28.68
N ILE A 80 -9.69 -20.08 -28.83
CA ILE A 80 -10.97 -19.92 -28.14
C ILE A 80 -11.04 -21.00 -27.07
N SER A 81 -10.85 -20.63 -25.79
CA SER A 81 -11.09 -21.57 -24.67
C SER A 81 -12.55 -22.04 -24.69
N ASN A 82 -12.83 -23.27 -24.28
CA ASN A 82 -14.22 -23.76 -24.14
C ASN A 82 -15.05 -22.81 -23.26
N ASP A 83 -14.44 -22.25 -22.21
CA ASP A 83 -15.05 -21.27 -21.30
C ASP A 83 -15.58 -20.02 -22.02
N PHE A 84 -15.05 -19.67 -23.20
CA PHE A 84 -15.52 -18.52 -23.97
C PHE A 84 -16.94 -18.74 -24.51
N LEU A 85 -17.37 -20.00 -24.71
CA LEU A 85 -18.69 -20.35 -25.25
C LEU A 85 -19.66 -20.85 -24.17
N GLU A 86 -19.30 -20.71 -22.91
CA GLU A 86 -20.11 -21.15 -21.79
C GLU A 86 -20.85 -19.98 -21.14
N CYS A 87 -22.10 -20.22 -20.76
CA CYS A 87 -22.89 -19.27 -20.01
C CYS A 87 -22.51 -19.33 -18.53
N SER A 88 -22.14 -18.19 -17.96
CA SER A 88 -21.76 -18.09 -16.54
C SER A 88 -22.89 -18.30 -15.53
N ILE A 89 -24.15 -18.44 -15.98
CA ILE A 89 -25.29 -18.75 -15.09
C ILE A 89 -25.49 -20.27 -14.97
N CYS A 90 -25.54 -20.98 -16.11
CA CYS A 90 -25.76 -22.44 -16.12
C CYS A 90 -24.47 -23.26 -16.23
N CYS A 91 -23.33 -22.62 -16.44
CA CYS A 91 -22.02 -23.24 -16.66
C CYS A 91 -22.06 -24.31 -17.76
N ASP A 92 -22.80 -24.02 -18.84
CA ASP A 92 -22.99 -24.91 -19.99
C ASP A 92 -22.90 -24.07 -21.27
N ILE A 93 -22.66 -24.73 -22.40
CA ILE A 93 -22.55 -24.11 -23.72
C ILE A 93 -23.79 -23.27 -24.02
N PHE A 94 -23.59 -22.09 -24.62
CA PHE A 94 -24.68 -21.16 -24.92
C PHE A 94 -25.84 -21.80 -25.70
N LYS A 95 -27.05 -21.63 -25.18
CA LYS A 95 -28.33 -22.01 -25.82
C LYS A 95 -29.14 -20.74 -26.04
N LYS A 96 -29.36 -20.35 -27.31
CA LYS A 96 -30.01 -19.09 -27.72
C LYS A 96 -29.39 -17.88 -26.97
N PRO A 97 -28.11 -17.58 -27.22
CA PRO A 97 -27.38 -16.55 -26.48
C PRO A 97 -27.97 -15.16 -26.74
N LYS A 98 -28.22 -14.41 -25.66
CA LYS A 98 -28.59 -12.99 -25.68
C LYS A 98 -27.41 -12.15 -25.20
N ILE A 99 -27.09 -11.09 -25.92
CA ILE A 99 -26.06 -10.11 -25.54
C ILE A 99 -26.71 -8.91 -24.85
N LEU A 100 -26.20 -8.54 -23.69
CA LEU A 100 -26.66 -7.39 -22.92
C LEU A 100 -25.92 -6.14 -23.37
N ILE A 101 -26.64 -5.14 -23.88
CA ILE A 101 -26.09 -3.84 -24.25
C ILE A 101 -26.36 -2.87 -23.07
N PRO A 102 -25.38 -2.05 -22.66
CA PRO A 102 -24.08 -1.80 -23.31
C PRO A 102 -22.91 -2.64 -22.82
N CYS A 103 -23.08 -3.52 -21.82
CA CYS A 103 -21.94 -4.21 -21.17
C CYS A 103 -21.35 -5.39 -21.97
N LEU A 104 -21.97 -5.78 -23.09
CA LEU A 104 -21.56 -6.84 -24.03
C LEU A 104 -21.43 -8.25 -23.43
N HIS A 105 -21.89 -8.47 -22.20
CA HIS A 105 -21.96 -9.80 -21.60
C HIS A 105 -23.07 -10.65 -22.23
N THR A 106 -22.82 -11.95 -22.39
CA THR A 106 -23.72 -12.87 -23.08
C THR A 106 -24.18 -14.00 -22.17
N PHE A 107 -25.46 -14.38 -22.26
CA PHE A 107 -26.09 -15.42 -21.45
C PHE A 107 -27.14 -16.19 -22.25
N CYS A 108 -27.48 -17.42 -21.83
CA CYS A 108 -28.60 -18.16 -22.42
C CYS A 108 -29.93 -17.43 -22.17
N ALA A 109 -30.84 -17.42 -23.15
CA ALA A 109 -32.14 -16.77 -23.02
C ALA A 109 -32.94 -17.26 -21.78
N LEU A 110 -32.99 -18.57 -21.53
CA LEU A 110 -33.68 -19.13 -20.36
C LEU A 110 -33.03 -18.71 -19.03
N CYS A 111 -31.70 -18.63 -18.99
CA CYS A 111 -30.99 -18.18 -17.80
C CYS A 111 -31.31 -16.72 -17.46
N LEU A 112 -31.37 -15.85 -18.48
CA LEU A 112 -31.81 -14.46 -18.29
C LEU A 112 -33.28 -14.35 -17.91
N GLN A 113 -34.16 -15.20 -18.45
CA GLN A 113 -35.57 -15.20 -18.06
C GLN A 113 -35.72 -15.47 -16.56
N GLU A 114 -35.03 -16.47 -16.03
CA GLU A 114 -35.05 -16.77 -14.59
C GLU A 114 -34.40 -15.67 -13.76
N TRP A 115 -33.34 -15.03 -14.26
CA TRP A 115 -32.70 -13.89 -13.59
C TRP A 115 -33.61 -12.66 -13.50
N VAL A 116 -34.26 -12.29 -14.61
CA VAL A 116 -35.14 -11.13 -14.70
C VAL A 116 -36.41 -11.34 -13.87
N LYS A 117 -36.96 -12.56 -13.83
CA LYS A 117 -38.10 -12.89 -12.95
C LYS A 117 -37.83 -12.63 -11.47
N ARG A 118 -36.57 -12.73 -11.03
CA ARG A 118 -36.16 -12.42 -9.64
C ARG A 118 -35.92 -10.93 -9.40
N ASN A 119 -35.85 -10.15 -10.47
CA ASN A 119 -35.52 -8.72 -10.47
C ASN A 119 -36.60 -7.93 -11.26
N VAL A 120 -37.88 -8.15 -10.94
CA VAL A 120 -39.01 -7.59 -11.73
C VAL A 120 -39.06 -6.07 -11.61
N LYS A 121 -38.45 -5.40 -12.58
CA LYS A 121 -38.46 -3.95 -12.80
C LYS A 121 -38.33 -3.66 -14.30
N GLU A 122 -38.45 -2.40 -14.68
CA GLU A 122 -38.21 -1.94 -16.06
C GLU A 122 -36.75 -2.11 -16.50
N THR A 123 -35.82 -2.20 -15.53
CA THR A 123 -34.40 -2.50 -15.74
C THR A 123 -33.95 -3.67 -14.86
N PHE A 124 -32.86 -4.33 -15.22
CA PHE A 124 -32.25 -5.36 -14.39
C PHE A 124 -30.72 -5.29 -14.42
N PRO A 125 -30.04 -5.64 -13.32
CA PRO A 125 -28.58 -5.66 -13.29
C PRO A 125 -28.03 -6.87 -14.05
N CYS A 126 -27.01 -6.64 -14.87
CA CYS A 126 -26.24 -7.71 -15.50
C CYS A 126 -25.59 -8.62 -14.44
N PRO A 127 -25.75 -9.96 -14.52
CA PRO A 127 -25.21 -10.89 -13.53
C PRO A 127 -23.68 -10.85 -13.34
N LEU A 128 -22.93 -10.39 -14.37
CA LEU A 128 -21.46 -10.39 -14.33
C LEU A 128 -20.85 -9.06 -13.88
N CYS A 129 -21.47 -7.93 -14.24
CA CYS A 129 -20.89 -6.59 -14.00
C CYS A 129 -21.81 -5.62 -13.28
N CYS A 130 -23.02 -6.06 -12.91
CA CYS A 130 -24.05 -5.26 -12.26
C CYS A 130 -24.49 -4.00 -13.03
N HIS A 131 -24.13 -3.88 -14.32
CA HIS A 131 -24.62 -2.80 -15.17
C HIS A 131 -26.12 -2.93 -15.40
N GLU A 132 -26.88 -1.86 -15.21
CA GLU A 132 -28.33 -1.83 -15.42
C GLU A 132 -28.67 -1.92 -16.91
N VAL A 133 -29.57 -2.84 -17.26
CA VAL A 133 -30.01 -3.10 -18.63
C VAL A 133 -31.53 -2.90 -18.71
N THR A 134 -32.00 -2.13 -19.68
CA THR A 134 -33.43 -1.93 -19.92
C THR A 134 -34.06 -3.20 -20.49
N LEU A 135 -35.18 -3.63 -19.90
CA LEU A 135 -35.95 -4.77 -20.38
C LEU A 135 -36.89 -4.31 -21.51
N PRO A 136 -36.81 -4.90 -22.72
CA PRO A 136 -37.75 -4.61 -23.79
C PRO A 136 -39.19 -5.02 -23.45
N GLN A 137 -40.18 -4.47 -24.16
CA GLN A 137 -41.60 -4.79 -23.96
C GLN A 137 -41.90 -6.30 -24.10
N ASN A 138 -41.19 -7.00 -24.98
CA ASN A 138 -41.30 -8.45 -25.17
C ASN A 138 -40.45 -9.25 -24.16
N GLY A 139 -40.05 -8.63 -23.05
CA GLY A 139 -39.16 -9.22 -22.05
C GLY A 139 -37.81 -9.64 -22.62
N VAL A 140 -37.26 -10.72 -22.07
CA VAL A 140 -35.97 -11.29 -22.50
C VAL A 140 -35.96 -11.72 -23.97
N ALA A 141 -37.11 -12.07 -24.55
CA ALA A 141 -37.18 -12.43 -25.96
C ALA A 141 -36.83 -11.25 -26.88
N GLY A 142 -37.14 -10.01 -26.45
CA GLY A 142 -36.82 -8.79 -27.17
C GLY A 142 -35.36 -8.33 -27.04
N LEU A 143 -34.55 -8.97 -26.18
CA LEU A 143 -33.12 -8.65 -26.09
C LEU A 143 -32.39 -9.11 -27.35
N LYS A 144 -31.29 -8.43 -27.68
CA LYS A 144 -30.50 -8.72 -28.88
C LYS A 144 -29.90 -10.13 -28.84
N ASP A 145 -30.15 -10.92 -29.87
CA ASP A 145 -29.51 -12.22 -30.05
C ASP A 145 -28.03 -12.05 -30.39
N ASN A 146 -27.20 -12.94 -29.86
CA ASN A 146 -25.78 -12.99 -30.15
C ASN A 146 -25.48 -14.09 -31.20
N PHE A 147 -25.88 -13.83 -32.45
CA PHE A 147 -25.65 -14.74 -33.57
C PHE A 147 -24.17 -15.08 -33.77
N PHE A 148 -23.25 -14.20 -33.36
CA PHE A 148 -21.82 -14.50 -33.38
C PHE A 148 -21.45 -15.67 -32.44
N MET A 149 -22.03 -15.70 -31.24
CA MET A 149 -21.79 -16.79 -30.28
C MET A 149 -22.52 -18.07 -30.71
N GLU A 150 -23.75 -17.94 -31.18
CA GLU A 150 -24.52 -19.08 -31.70
C GLU A 150 -23.78 -19.79 -32.85
N SER A 151 -23.34 -19.04 -33.87
CA SER A 151 -22.56 -19.61 -34.96
C SER A 151 -21.17 -20.12 -34.56
N LEU A 152 -20.58 -19.63 -33.45
CA LEU A 152 -19.33 -20.20 -32.92
C LEU A 152 -19.59 -21.57 -32.28
N VAL A 153 -20.67 -21.69 -31.49
CA VAL A 153 -21.09 -22.95 -30.88
C VAL A 153 -21.37 -24.01 -31.96
N GLU A 154 -22.14 -23.66 -32.98
CA GLU A 154 -22.44 -24.56 -34.10
C GLU A 154 -21.17 -24.99 -34.86
N ALA A 155 -20.29 -24.05 -35.18
CA ALA A 155 -19.06 -24.34 -35.90
C ALA A 155 -18.13 -25.27 -35.09
N LEU A 156 -18.00 -25.07 -33.78
CA LEU A 156 -17.20 -25.97 -32.94
C LEU A 156 -17.86 -27.34 -32.75
N ALA A 157 -19.18 -27.40 -32.62
CA ALA A 157 -19.90 -28.68 -32.53
C ALA A 157 -19.71 -29.51 -33.80
N GLU A 158 -19.85 -28.89 -34.97
CA GLU A 158 -19.63 -29.55 -36.25
C GLU A 158 -18.16 -29.99 -36.41
N GLN A 159 -17.22 -29.13 -36.05
CA GLN A 159 -15.79 -29.45 -36.08
C GLN A 159 -15.43 -30.61 -35.13
N ASN A 160 -15.97 -30.63 -33.92
CA ASN A 160 -15.77 -31.72 -32.97
C ASN A 160 -16.37 -33.03 -33.48
N ASN A 161 -17.53 -32.99 -34.14
CA ASN A 161 -18.11 -34.17 -34.78
C ASN A 161 -17.23 -34.70 -35.93
N ILE A 162 -16.64 -33.80 -36.74
CA ILE A 162 -15.71 -34.18 -37.83
C ILE A 162 -14.43 -34.80 -37.26
N ARG A 163 -13.84 -34.19 -36.23
CA ARG A 163 -12.51 -34.54 -35.69
C ARG A 163 -12.52 -35.70 -34.70
N HIS A 164 -13.57 -35.79 -33.88
CA HIS A 164 -13.63 -36.68 -32.71
C HIS A 164 -14.86 -37.61 -32.70
N GLY A 165 -15.71 -37.56 -33.72
CA GLY A 165 -16.84 -38.48 -33.86
C GLY A 165 -16.40 -39.94 -33.92
N LYS A 166 -16.85 -40.76 -32.96
CA LYS A 166 -16.47 -42.18 -32.83
C LYS A 166 -16.96 -43.07 -33.98
N ASP A 167 -18.05 -42.68 -34.66
CA ASP A 167 -18.74 -43.51 -35.67
C ASP A 167 -18.52 -43.06 -37.13
N GLY A 168 -17.68 -42.05 -37.38
CA GLY A 168 -17.58 -41.40 -38.69
C GLY A 168 -18.84 -40.60 -39.03
N ILE A 169 -18.76 -39.71 -40.02
CA ILE A 169 -19.92 -38.93 -40.48
C ILE A 169 -20.56 -39.65 -41.65
N ASN A 170 -21.89 -39.81 -41.62
CA ASN A 170 -22.63 -40.49 -42.68
C ASN A 170 -23.01 -39.54 -43.82
N CYS A 171 -23.18 -40.13 -44.99
CA CYS A 171 -23.67 -39.44 -46.17
C CYS A 171 -25.12 -39.00 -45.96
N THR A 172 -25.35 -37.71 -46.14
CA THR A 172 -26.63 -37.01 -46.00
C THR A 172 -27.52 -37.16 -47.24
N ASN A 173 -26.95 -37.52 -48.38
CA ASN A 173 -27.63 -37.57 -49.68
C ASN A 173 -27.98 -39.01 -50.15
N CYS A 174 -27.90 -40.01 -49.27
CA CYS A 174 -28.32 -41.37 -49.58
C CYS A 174 -29.03 -42.04 -48.42
N ASP A 175 -30.04 -42.86 -48.74
CA ASP A 175 -30.80 -43.62 -47.74
C ASP A 175 -30.00 -44.80 -47.15
N GLU A 176 -28.88 -45.17 -47.79
CA GLU A 176 -28.01 -46.28 -47.38
C GLU A 176 -27.13 -45.93 -46.16
N GLY A 177 -27.07 -44.66 -45.73
CA GLY A 177 -26.33 -44.23 -44.53
C GLY A 177 -24.82 -44.50 -44.58
N LYS A 178 -24.23 -44.63 -45.78
CA LYS A 178 -22.81 -44.95 -45.97
C LYS A 178 -21.90 -43.83 -45.45
N ALA A 179 -20.70 -44.17 -44.99
CA ALA A 179 -19.70 -43.21 -44.54
C ALA A 179 -19.40 -42.13 -45.61
N ALA A 180 -19.38 -40.87 -45.19
CA ALA A 180 -19.04 -39.75 -46.03
C ALA A 180 -17.53 -39.72 -46.32
N THR A 181 -17.19 -39.44 -47.57
CA THR A 181 -15.81 -39.31 -48.07
C THR A 181 -15.47 -37.85 -48.40
N SER A 182 -16.47 -37.00 -48.58
CA SER A 182 -16.28 -35.59 -48.88
C SER A 182 -17.42 -34.72 -48.37
N ARG A 183 -17.17 -33.42 -48.28
CA ARG A 183 -18.17 -32.38 -47.98
C ARG A 183 -18.21 -31.35 -49.11
N CYS A 184 -19.40 -30.97 -49.53
CA CYS A 184 -19.63 -29.88 -50.48
C CYS A 184 -19.73 -28.53 -49.76
N SER A 185 -18.99 -27.51 -50.17
CA SER A 185 -19.09 -26.17 -49.56
C SER A 185 -20.42 -25.47 -49.85
N GLU A 186 -20.90 -25.59 -51.09
CA GLU A 186 -22.04 -24.84 -51.59
C GLU A 186 -23.37 -25.47 -51.15
N CYS A 187 -23.40 -26.81 -51.03
CA CYS A 187 -24.56 -27.53 -50.53
C CYS A 187 -24.52 -27.72 -49.01
N ALA A 188 -23.35 -27.57 -48.38
CA ALA A 188 -23.09 -27.92 -46.99
C ALA A 188 -23.37 -29.40 -46.61
N GLU A 189 -23.49 -30.28 -47.61
CA GLU A 189 -23.82 -31.70 -47.43
C GLU A 189 -22.57 -32.61 -47.38
N PHE A 190 -22.68 -33.69 -46.61
CA PHE A 190 -21.68 -34.78 -46.55
C PHE A 190 -22.04 -35.89 -47.52
N LEU A 191 -21.10 -36.30 -48.37
CA LEU A 191 -21.32 -37.23 -49.48
C LEU A 191 -20.45 -38.48 -49.34
N CYS A 192 -21.02 -39.67 -49.53
CA CYS A 192 -20.24 -40.90 -49.76
C CYS A 192 -19.70 -40.93 -51.20
N ALA A 193 -18.74 -41.82 -51.49
CA ALA A 193 -18.08 -41.91 -52.80
C ALA A 193 -19.04 -41.96 -54.00
N ARG A 194 -20.18 -42.67 -53.86
CA ARG A 194 -21.22 -42.75 -54.91
C ARG A 194 -21.93 -41.41 -55.09
N CYS A 195 -22.34 -40.77 -53.99
CA CYS A 195 -23.01 -39.48 -54.04
C CYS A 195 -22.07 -38.37 -54.53
N GLU A 196 -20.79 -38.42 -54.16
CA GLU A 196 -19.76 -37.51 -54.65
C GLU A 196 -19.62 -37.60 -56.17
N SER A 197 -19.54 -38.82 -56.71
CA SER A 197 -19.43 -39.06 -58.14
C SER A 197 -20.64 -38.51 -58.89
N ALA A 198 -21.84 -38.73 -58.36
CA ALA A 198 -23.07 -38.17 -58.92
C ALA A 198 -23.09 -36.63 -58.85
N HIS A 199 -22.66 -36.06 -57.73
CA HIS A 199 -22.62 -34.62 -57.48
C HIS A 199 -21.73 -33.87 -58.47
N ARG A 200 -20.62 -34.50 -58.90
CA ARG A 200 -19.70 -33.95 -59.93
C ARG A 200 -20.29 -33.93 -61.34
N VAL A 201 -21.27 -34.79 -61.65
CA VAL A 201 -21.82 -34.92 -63.02
C VAL A 201 -23.18 -34.26 -63.21
N VAL A 202 -23.95 -34.08 -62.12
CA VAL A 202 -25.26 -33.43 -62.19
C VAL A 202 -25.11 -31.95 -62.56
N LYS A 203 -25.87 -31.49 -63.57
CA LYS A 203 -25.76 -30.13 -64.14
C LYS A 203 -25.87 -29.01 -63.09
N ALA A 204 -26.69 -29.20 -62.07
CA ALA A 204 -26.90 -28.24 -60.98
C ALA A 204 -25.72 -28.15 -60.00
N THR A 205 -24.92 -29.21 -59.85
CA THR A 205 -23.90 -29.33 -58.80
C THR A 205 -22.49 -29.57 -59.33
N LYS A 206 -22.32 -29.77 -60.64
CA LYS A 206 -21.03 -30.06 -61.29
C LYS A 206 -19.95 -28.99 -61.10
N GLY A 207 -20.36 -27.78 -60.73
CA GLY A 207 -19.45 -26.65 -60.44
C GLY A 207 -19.15 -26.45 -58.96
N HIS A 208 -19.71 -27.27 -58.08
CA HIS A 208 -19.50 -27.16 -56.64
C HIS A 208 -18.15 -27.73 -56.20
N THR A 209 -17.59 -27.16 -55.15
CA THR A 209 -16.29 -27.53 -54.61
C THR A 209 -16.46 -28.60 -53.53
N LEU A 210 -15.77 -29.72 -53.71
CA LEU A 210 -15.82 -30.88 -52.81
C LEU A 210 -14.50 -31.00 -52.06
N PHE A 211 -14.58 -31.18 -50.75
CA PHE A 211 -13.44 -31.25 -49.84
C PHE A 211 -13.35 -32.65 -49.22
N PRO A 212 -12.20 -33.35 -49.36
CA PRO A 212 -12.03 -34.69 -48.81
C PRO A 212 -12.11 -34.73 -47.29
N PHE A 213 -12.73 -35.77 -46.75
CA PHE A 213 -13.00 -35.88 -45.31
C PHE A 213 -11.72 -35.98 -44.46
N GLU A 214 -10.68 -36.62 -44.96
CA GLU A 214 -9.37 -36.73 -44.31
C GLU A 214 -8.72 -35.36 -44.10
N GLU A 215 -8.90 -34.45 -45.06
CA GLU A 215 -8.36 -33.10 -44.99
C GLU A 215 -9.21 -32.19 -44.09
N LEU A 216 -10.51 -32.47 -43.98
CA LEU A 216 -11.41 -31.82 -43.02
C LEU A 216 -11.09 -32.23 -41.57
N LYS A 217 -10.76 -33.50 -41.33
CA LYS A 217 -10.35 -34.00 -40.00
C LYS A 217 -9.11 -33.30 -39.44
N ILE A 218 -8.16 -32.94 -40.30
CA ILE A 218 -6.96 -32.21 -39.89
C ILE A 218 -7.17 -30.68 -39.89
N GLY A 219 -8.39 -30.21 -40.19
CA GLY A 219 -8.76 -28.80 -40.13
C GLY A 219 -8.26 -27.94 -41.29
N LYS A 220 -7.80 -28.54 -42.40
CA LYS A 220 -7.16 -27.84 -43.53
C LYS A 220 -8.06 -26.78 -44.17
N TYR A 221 -9.38 -26.93 -44.07
CA TYR A 221 -10.39 -26.09 -44.72
C TYR A 221 -11.37 -25.42 -43.74
N ASP A 222 -11.04 -25.36 -42.46
CA ASP A 222 -11.91 -24.81 -41.40
C ASP A 222 -12.26 -23.31 -41.60
N ASN A 223 -11.57 -22.61 -42.49
CA ASN A 223 -11.84 -21.25 -42.90
C ASN A 223 -12.92 -21.15 -44.00
N ILE A 224 -13.10 -22.20 -44.81
CA ILE A 224 -14.05 -22.23 -45.94
C ILE A 224 -15.47 -22.54 -45.43
N PHE A 225 -15.60 -23.51 -44.52
CA PHE A 225 -16.90 -23.90 -43.93
C PHE A 225 -17.35 -22.98 -42.79
N ARG A 226 -16.62 -21.88 -42.57
CA ARG A 226 -16.94 -20.87 -41.55
C ARG A 226 -17.78 -19.72 -42.11
N ASP A 227 -18.22 -19.80 -43.36
CA ASP A 227 -19.20 -18.86 -43.92
C ASP A 227 -20.53 -19.07 -43.19
N ARG A 228 -20.74 -18.21 -42.18
CA ARG A 228 -21.90 -18.26 -41.31
C ARG A 228 -23.10 -17.80 -42.10
N LYS A 229 -24.16 -18.61 -42.08
CA LYS A 229 -25.42 -18.27 -42.71
C LYS A 229 -25.92 -16.94 -42.13
N ALA A 230 -26.29 -16.02 -43.01
CA ALA A 230 -26.91 -14.77 -42.60
C ALA A 230 -28.20 -15.08 -41.80
N PRO A 231 -28.46 -14.39 -40.68
CA PRO A 231 -29.66 -14.62 -39.90
C PRO A 231 -30.94 -14.36 -40.70
N LEU A 232 -32.02 -15.01 -40.30
CA LEU A 232 -33.36 -14.75 -40.82
C LEU A 232 -33.90 -13.43 -40.29
N CYS A 233 -34.73 -12.75 -41.09
CA CYS A 233 -35.44 -11.56 -40.68
C CYS A 233 -36.50 -11.91 -39.65
N SER A 234 -36.54 -11.15 -38.55
CA SER A 234 -37.55 -11.32 -37.49
C SER A 234 -38.95 -10.85 -37.90
N LYS A 235 -39.04 -9.98 -38.91
CA LYS A 235 -40.31 -9.44 -39.43
C LYS A 235 -40.87 -10.23 -40.60
N HIS A 236 -39.99 -10.83 -41.40
CA HIS A 236 -40.33 -11.52 -42.64
C HIS A 236 -39.81 -12.97 -42.57
N PRO A 237 -40.64 -13.94 -42.12
CA PRO A 237 -40.22 -15.32 -41.94
C PRO A 237 -39.72 -15.95 -43.25
N GLY A 238 -38.52 -16.54 -43.22
CA GLY A 238 -37.90 -17.18 -44.39
C GLY A 238 -36.99 -16.26 -45.20
N GLU A 239 -37.08 -14.94 -45.01
CA GLU A 239 -36.19 -13.99 -45.66
C GLU A 239 -34.87 -13.84 -44.90
N ILE A 240 -33.76 -13.77 -45.63
CA ILE A 240 -32.42 -13.60 -45.07
C ILE A 240 -31.98 -12.14 -45.08
N LEU A 241 -31.25 -11.73 -44.03
CA LEU A 241 -30.70 -10.39 -43.93
C LEU A 241 -29.46 -10.26 -44.83
N LYS A 242 -29.62 -9.62 -45.99
CA LYS A 242 -28.56 -9.43 -47.00
C LYS A 242 -28.17 -7.97 -47.23
N LEU A 243 -29.02 -7.04 -46.81
CA LEU A 243 -28.85 -5.60 -47.00
C LEU A 243 -28.65 -4.90 -45.66
N TYR A 244 -28.00 -3.75 -45.67
CA TYR A 244 -27.80 -2.91 -44.48
C TYR A 244 -28.33 -1.51 -44.77
N CYS A 245 -29.29 -1.05 -43.97
CA CYS A 245 -29.74 0.34 -44.04
C CYS A 245 -28.83 1.22 -43.21
N ARG A 246 -28.12 2.14 -43.87
CA ARG A 246 -27.21 3.12 -43.26
C ARG A 246 -27.98 4.18 -42.47
N THR A 247 -29.16 4.58 -42.94
CA THR A 247 -30.01 5.55 -42.24
C THR A 247 -30.51 5.01 -40.90
N CYS A 248 -30.88 3.72 -40.84
CA CYS A 248 -31.42 3.09 -39.64
C CYS A 248 -30.38 2.30 -38.83
N GLU A 249 -29.12 2.26 -39.29
CA GLU A 249 -28.01 1.49 -38.72
C GLU A 249 -28.30 0.01 -38.40
N THR A 250 -29.13 -0.64 -39.23
CA THR A 250 -29.61 -2.02 -38.98
C THR A 250 -29.55 -2.89 -40.24
N PRO A 251 -29.24 -4.20 -40.11
CA PRO A 251 -29.41 -5.14 -41.21
C PRO A 251 -30.90 -5.32 -41.54
N ILE A 252 -31.20 -5.47 -42.84
CA ILE A 252 -32.55 -5.64 -43.39
C ILE A 252 -32.57 -6.74 -44.47
N CYS A 253 -33.74 -7.32 -44.73
CA CYS A 253 -33.96 -8.22 -45.88
C CYS A 253 -34.54 -7.46 -47.09
N ASN A 254 -34.75 -8.16 -48.20
CA ASN A 254 -35.34 -7.56 -49.40
C ASN A 254 -36.78 -7.08 -49.19
N GLU A 255 -37.60 -7.82 -48.43
CA GLU A 255 -38.96 -7.37 -48.09
C GLU A 255 -38.95 -6.09 -47.23
N CYS A 256 -38.05 -5.99 -46.25
CA CYS A 256 -37.84 -4.74 -45.51
C CYS A 256 -37.48 -3.57 -46.44
N ALA A 257 -36.60 -3.79 -47.42
CA ALA A 257 -36.25 -2.77 -48.41
C ALA A 257 -37.45 -2.34 -49.26
N LEU A 258 -38.35 -3.27 -49.59
CA LEU A 258 -39.52 -3.01 -50.42
C LEU A 258 -40.68 -2.33 -49.68
N PHE A 259 -40.90 -2.64 -48.41
CA PHE A 259 -42.08 -2.18 -47.66
C PHE A 259 -41.77 -1.11 -46.62
N GLU A 260 -40.68 -1.24 -45.87
CA GLU A 260 -40.38 -0.39 -44.71
C GLU A 260 -39.26 0.63 -44.99
N HIS A 261 -38.38 0.34 -45.95
CA HIS A 261 -37.25 1.20 -46.34
C HIS A 261 -37.31 1.58 -47.83
N ARG A 262 -38.53 1.70 -48.38
CA ARG A 262 -38.79 1.95 -49.81
C ARG A 262 -38.46 3.37 -50.26
N ASP A 263 -38.64 4.34 -49.36
CA ASP A 263 -38.56 5.75 -49.70
C ASP A 263 -37.12 6.21 -49.89
N ALA A 264 -36.93 7.25 -50.71
CA ALA A 264 -35.62 7.86 -51.01
C ALA A 264 -34.88 8.43 -49.77
N GLN A 265 -35.47 8.32 -48.58
CA GLN A 265 -34.88 8.75 -47.31
C GLN A 265 -33.94 7.69 -46.72
N HIS A 266 -34.04 6.43 -47.16
CA HIS A 266 -33.26 5.32 -46.58
C HIS A 266 -32.17 4.87 -47.56
N ASP A 267 -30.91 5.12 -47.20
CA ASP A 267 -29.75 4.59 -47.92
C ASP A 267 -29.49 3.15 -47.46
N TYR A 268 -29.45 2.20 -48.39
CA TYR A 268 -29.10 0.82 -48.10
C TYR A 268 -28.20 0.22 -49.19
N THR A 269 -27.29 -0.66 -48.75
CA THR A 269 -26.37 -1.40 -49.63
C THR A 269 -26.24 -2.85 -49.14
N HIS A 270 -25.46 -3.68 -49.84
CA HIS A 270 -25.13 -5.02 -49.40
C HIS A 270 -24.33 -5.02 -48.08
N ILE A 271 -24.66 -5.94 -47.17
CA ILE A 271 -24.01 -6.05 -45.85
C ILE A 271 -22.49 -6.23 -45.98
N GLU A 272 -22.01 -6.91 -47.02
CA GLU A 272 -20.60 -7.20 -47.23
C GLU A 272 -19.72 -5.94 -47.35
N GLU A 273 -20.25 -4.90 -48.01
CA GLU A 273 -19.58 -3.61 -48.17
C GLU A 273 -19.45 -2.89 -46.82
N VAL A 274 -20.58 -2.77 -46.11
CA VAL A 274 -20.62 -2.11 -44.79
C VAL A 274 -19.82 -2.90 -43.76
N ALA A 275 -19.87 -4.23 -43.81
CA ALA A 275 -19.11 -5.09 -42.91
C ALA A 275 -17.60 -4.89 -43.10
N THR A 276 -17.12 -4.64 -44.32
CA THR A 276 -15.71 -4.36 -44.59
C THR A 276 -15.27 -3.04 -43.97
N GLU A 277 -16.07 -1.99 -44.13
CA GLU A 277 -15.83 -0.68 -43.51
C GLU A 277 -15.86 -0.76 -41.98
N LYS A 278 -16.95 -1.28 -41.41
CA LYS A 278 -17.13 -1.38 -39.95
C LYS A 278 -16.09 -2.31 -39.31
N ARG A 279 -15.67 -3.38 -39.98
CA ARG A 279 -14.60 -4.26 -39.51
C ARG A 279 -13.28 -3.51 -39.36
N LYS A 280 -12.92 -2.67 -40.34
CA LYS A 280 -11.73 -1.81 -40.24
C LYS A 280 -11.84 -0.88 -39.03
N ALA A 281 -12.96 -0.18 -38.89
CA ALA A 281 -13.19 0.72 -37.75
C ALA A 281 -13.11 0.01 -36.39
N ILE A 282 -13.71 -1.18 -36.25
CA ILE A 282 -13.64 -1.99 -35.03
C ILE A 282 -12.20 -2.40 -34.72
N LEU A 283 -11.44 -2.84 -35.73
CA LEU A 283 -10.05 -3.25 -35.55
C LEU A 283 -9.14 -2.07 -35.19
N ASP A 284 -9.33 -0.92 -35.83
CA ASP A 284 -8.57 0.30 -35.54
C ASP A 284 -8.84 0.79 -34.10
N LEU A 285 -10.11 0.80 -33.67
CA LEU A 285 -10.47 1.12 -32.28
C LEU A 285 -9.94 0.08 -31.29
N THR A 286 -9.98 -1.21 -31.65
CA THR A 286 -9.43 -2.29 -30.80
C THR A 286 -7.93 -2.10 -30.59
N LEU A 287 -7.18 -1.72 -31.63
CA LEU A 287 -5.75 -1.43 -31.51
C LEU A 287 -5.48 -0.23 -30.58
N GLN A 288 -6.31 0.81 -30.64
CA GLN A 288 -6.22 1.95 -29.71
C GLN A 288 -6.47 1.52 -28.26
N CYS A 289 -7.52 0.73 -28.02
CA CYS A 289 -7.79 0.18 -26.68
C CYS A 289 -6.66 -0.72 -26.18
N GLN A 290 -6.05 -1.55 -27.05
CA GLN A 290 -4.89 -2.36 -26.69
C GLN A 290 -3.67 -1.51 -26.28
N ALA A 291 -3.48 -0.35 -26.90
CA ALA A 291 -2.45 0.60 -26.47
C ALA A 291 -2.79 1.20 -25.09
N GLN A 292 -4.05 1.51 -24.83
CA GLN A 292 -4.50 1.97 -23.50
C GLN A 292 -4.33 0.91 -22.41
N ILE A 293 -4.59 -0.37 -22.70
CA ILE A 293 -4.34 -1.46 -21.73
C ILE A 293 -2.86 -1.45 -21.28
N LYS A 294 -1.92 -1.28 -22.21
CA LYS A 294 -0.49 -1.18 -21.88
C LYS A 294 -0.17 0.06 -21.03
N PHE A 295 -0.85 1.17 -21.29
CA PHE A 295 -0.73 2.38 -20.48
C PHE A 295 -1.20 2.13 -19.05
N PHE A 296 -2.40 1.58 -18.86
CA PHE A 296 -2.94 1.29 -17.53
C PHE A 296 -2.09 0.29 -16.75
N HIS A 297 -1.53 -0.74 -17.39
CA HIS A 297 -0.59 -1.65 -16.73
C HIS A 297 0.67 -0.93 -16.24
N ARG A 298 1.23 -0.01 -17.04
CA ARG A 298 2.41 0.78 -16.64
C ARG A 298 2.10 1.71 -15.47
N GLU A 299 0.90 2.30 -15.47
CA GLU A 299 0.42 3.15 -14.39
C GLU A 299 0.23 2.34 -13.10
N GLU A 300 -0.41 1.18 -13.18
CA GLU A 300 -0.57 0.24 -12.07
C GLU A 300 0.78 -0.16 -11.46
N ASP A 301 1.75 -0.52 -12.32
CA ASP A 301 3.09 -0.87 -11.89
C ASP A 301 3.83 0.30 -11.23
N ALA A 302 3.63 1.52 -11.74
CA ALA A 302 4.19 2.73 -11.13
C ALA A 302 3.59 2.99 -9.74
N GLN A 303 2.26 2.84 -9.59
CA GLN A 303 1.56 2.97 -8.31
C GLN A 303 2.04 1.91 -7.30
N LYS A 304 2.20 0.66 -7.72
CA LYS A 304 2.75 -0.43 -6.87
C LYS A 304 4.16 -0.09 -6.37
N ARG A 305 5.04 0.41 -7.24
CA ARG A 305 6.39 0.83 -6.85
C ARG A 305 6.35 2.02 -5.88
N LEU A 306 5.52 3.04 -6.15
CA LEU A 306 5.40 4.21 -5.29
C LEU A 306 4.93 3.82 -3.88
N LYS A 307 3.93 2.92 -3.78
CA LYS A 307 3.47 2.35 -2.50
C LYS A 307 4.60 1.66 -1.74
N GLN A 308 5.43 0.85 -2.42
CA GLN A 308 6.56 0.17 -1.79
C GLN A 308 7.61 1.17 -1.26
N HIS A 309 7.93 2.21 -2.04
CA HIS A 309 8.85 3.27 -1.62
C HIS A 309 8.33 4.03 -0.40
N LEU A 310 7.04 4.39 -0.37
CA LEU A 310 6.42 5.05 0.78
C LEU A 310 6.55 4.22 2.07
N LEU A 311 6.26 2.92 2.00
CA LEU A 311 6.37 2.02 3.15
C LEU A 311 7.81 1.90 3.64
N LYS A 312 8.78 1.80 2.72
CA LYS A 312 10.20 1.75 3.08
C LYS A 312 10.68 3.03 3.76
N HIS A 313 10.34 4.19 3.19
CA HIS A 313 10.68 5.49 3.76
C HIS A 313 10.05 5.69 5.15
N ALA A 314 8.80 5.25 5.33
CA ALA A 314 8.13 5.31 6.63
C ALA A 314 8.86 4.46 7.68
N GLU A 315 9.33 3.26 7.32
CA GLU A 315 10.06 2.40 8.25
C GLU A 315 11.45 2.94 8.59
N GLU A 316 12.16 3.50 7.61
CA GLU A 316 13.44 4.18 7.84
C GLU A 316 13.27 5.39 8.76
N ALA A 317 12.24 6.21 8.54
CA ALA A 317 11.91 7.34 9.41
C ALA A 317 11.62 6.90 10.85
N ARG A 318 10.80 5.85 11.03
CA ARG A 318 10.52 5.27 12.36
C ARG A 318 11.78 4.76 13.03
N LYS A 319 12.66 4.06 12.29
CA LYS A 319 13.94 3.56 12.80
C LYS A 319 14.84 4.71 13.25
N ASN A 320 14.92 5.79 12.47
CA ASN A 320 15.70 6.96 12.80
C ASN A 320 15.20 7.61 14.10
N VAL A 321 13.88 7.82 14.24
CA VAL A 321 13.30 8.35 15.48
C VAL A 321 13.63 7.46 16.68
N ARG A 322 13.42 6.14 16.56
CA ARG A 322 13.77 5.17 17.64
C ARG A 322 15.24 5.25 18.01
N SER A 323 16.13 5.31 17.02
CA SER A 323 17.58 5.39 17.25
C SER A 323 17.97 6.70 17.94
N THR A 324 17.41 7.84 17.52
CA THR A 324 17.70 9.14 18.13
C THR A 324 17.24 9.18 19.59
N VAL A 325 16.02 8.70 19.87
CA VAL A 325 15.50 8.61 21.25
C VAL A 325 16.40 7.71 22.10
N GLN A 326 16.82 6.56 21.57
CA GLN A 326 17.70 5.65 22.30
C GLN A 326 19.06 6.29 22.61
N SER A 327 19.66 7.02 21.66
CA SER A 327 20.90 7.75 21.89
C SER A 327 20.76 8.83 22.96
N LEU A 328 19.65 9.56 22.98
CA LEU A 328 19.37 10.56 24.02
C LEU A 328 19.20 9.92 25.41
N ILE A 329 18.48 8.79 25.50
CA ILE A 329 18.34 8.04 26.75
C ILE A 329 19.70 7.59 27.26
N THR A 330 20.55 7.04 26.38
CA THR A 330 21.91 6.62 26.75
C THR A 330 22.74 7.79 27.27
N LEU A 331 22.72 8.95 26.59
CA LEU A 331 23.46 10.14 27.02
C LEU A 331 23.02 10.63 28.41
N VAL A 332 21.71 10.64 28.67
CA VAL A 332 21.17 11.05 29.98
C VAL A 332 21.57 10.07 31.07
N LYS A 333 21.54 8.76 30.79
CA LYS A 333 21.96 7.73 31.74
C LYS A 333 23.45 7.84 32.07
N GLU A 334 24.31 7.95 31.06
CA GLU A 334 25.75 8.11 31.24
C GLU A 334 26.09 9.34 32.09
N GLU A 335 25.40 10.47 31.86
CA GLU A 335 25.61 11.68 32.67
C GLU A 335 25.09 11.50 34.10
N GLY A 336 23.97 10.79 34.30
CA GLY A 336 23.46 10.42 35.61
C GLY A 336 24.46 9.55 36.40
N ASP A 337 24.96 8.48 35.78
CA ASP A 337 25.94 7.58 36.38
C ASP A 337 27.24 8.31 36.74
N ARG A 338 27.67 9.24 35.88
CA ARG A 338 28.84 10.10 36.15
C ARG A 338 28.64 10.98 37.38
N LEU A 339 27.46 11.59 37.54
CA LEU A 339 27.15 12.43 38.70
C LEU A 339 27.10 11.62 39.99
N LEU A 340 26.50 10.43 39.96
CA LEU A 340 26.49 9.50 41.10
C LEU A 340 27.91 9.09 41.50
N ALA A 341 28.76 8.73 40.55
CA ALA A 341 30.17 8.41 40.83
C ALA A 341 30.95 9.59 41.44
N CYS A 342 30.66 10.83 41.02
CA CYS A 342 31.23 12.02 41.65
C CYS A 342 30.78 12.17 43.12
N ILE A 343 29.50 11.93 43.42
CA ILE A 343 28.97 11.93 44.80
C ILE A 343 29.71 10.89 45.64
N ASP A 344 29.78 9.65 45.15
CA ASP A 344 30.40 8.55 45.89
C ASP A 344 31.89 8.82 46.18
N THR A 345 32.59 9.43 45.23
CA THR A 345 34.00 9.81 45.41
C THR A 345 34.17 10.89 46.48
N GLU A 346 33.33 11.92 46.47
CA GLU A 346 33.39 13.01 47.44
C GLU A 346 33.05 12.51 48.85
N VAL A 347 31.98 11.71 48.98
CA VAL A 347 31.59 11.06 50.23
C VAL A 347 32.73 10.16 50.73
N GLY A 348 33.33 9.36 49.85
CA GLY A 348 34.45 8.49 50.19
C GLY A 348 35.68 9.26 50.69
N CYS A 349 35.99 10.40 50.06
CA CYS A 349 37.09 11.27 50.49
C CYS A 349 36.84 11.85 51.89
N ARG A 350 35.65 12.41 52.12
CA ARG A 350 35.29 13.02 53.41
C ARG A 350 35.18 11.98 54.53
N LYS A 351 34.64 10.80 54.22
CA LYS A 351 34.59 9.68 55.17
C LYS A 351 35.98 9.34 55.70
N LYS A 352 36.98 9.23 54.82
CA LYS A 352 38.38 8.97 55.23
C LYS A 352 38.93 10.07 56.13
N GLN A 353 38.59 11.33 55.89
CA GLN A 353 39.02 12.44 56.75
C GLN A 353 38.40 12.36 58.15
N ILE A 354 37.11 12.02 58.23
CA ILE A 354 36.41 11.81 59.51
C ILE A 354 37.02 10.61 60.26
N GLU A 355 37.24 9.49 59.57
CA GLU A 355 37.86 8.28 60.15
C GLU A 355 39.27 8.58 60.70
N ALA A 356 40.11 9.29 59.95
CA ALA A 356 41.43 9.72 60.42
C ALA A 356 41.34 10.64 61.66
N GLY A 357 40.34 11.52 61.73
CA GLY A 357 40.06 12.34 62.91
C GLY A 357 39.68 11.51 64.13
N ILE A 358 38.84 10.48 63.95
CA ILE A 358 38.46 9.53 65.02
C ILE A 358 39.68 8.76 65.52
N GLU A 359 40.50 8.20 64.63
CA GLU A 359 41.72 7.47 64.98
C GLU A 359 42.72 8.36 65.74
N GLY A 360 42.89 9.61 65.30
CA GLY A 360 43.75 10.59 65.99
C GLY A 360 43.25 10.93 67.39
N ALA A 361 41.92 11.06 67.57
CA ALA A 361 41.31 11.29 68.87
C ALA A 361 41.46 10.08 69.80
N GLN A 362 41.25 8.87 69.29
CA GLN A 362 41.43 7.62 70.04
C GLN A 362 42.88 7.43 70.48
N THR A 363 43.85 7.72 69.60
CA THR A 363 45.28 7.65 69.93
C THR A 363 45.65 8.65 71.02
N SER A 364 45.13 9.88 70.94
CA SER A 364 45.33 10.91 71.96
C SER A 364 44.71 10.50 73.31
N LEU A 365 43.50 9.93 73.28
CA LEU A 365 42.83 9.41 74.47
C LEU A 365 43.63 8.29 75.13
N ALA A 366 44.08 7.29 74.36
CA ALA A 366 44.84 6.16 74.88
C ALA A 366 46.17 6.61 75.51
N SER A 367 46.91 7.49 74.85
CA SER A 367 48.17 8.04 75.36
C SER A 367 47.99 8.88 76.62
N THR A 368 46.92 9.68 76.68
CA THR A 368 46.60 10.50 77.87
C THR A 368 46.19 9.61 79.03
N LYS A 369 45.29 8.65 78.78
CA LYS A 369 44.78 7.72 79.79
C LYS A 369 45.91 6.89 80.40
N SER A 370 46.76 6.27 79.59
CA SER A 370 47.88 5.46 80.12
C SER A 370 48.90 6.30 80.89
N THR A 371 49.15 7.55 80.46
CA THR A 371 50.01 8.48 81.20
C THR A 371 49.40 8.83 82.55
N CYS A 372 48.10 9.11 82.61
CA CYS A 372 47.39 9.39 83.86
C CYS A 372 47.37 8.18 84.79
N GLU A 373 47.04 6.98 84.29
CA GLU A 373 47.03 5.75 85.09
C GLU A 373 48.40 5.48 85.71
N PHE A 374 49.47 5.56 84.92
CA PHE A 374 50.82 5.38 85.44
C PHE A 374 51.23 6.48 86.43
N ALA A 375 50.87 7.75 86.16
CA ALA A 375 51.12 8.85 87.08
C ALA A 375 50.42 8.65 88.43
N GLU A 376 49.17 8.19 88.41
CA GLU A 376 48.39 7.89 89.61
C GLU A 376 48.99 6.75 90.40
N THR A 377 49.37 5.64 89.74
CA THR A 377 50.03 4.50 90.40
C THR A 377 51.36 4.92 91.01
N LEU A 378 52.22 5.62 90.26
CA LEU A 378 53.51 6.11 90.75
C LEU A 378 53.33 7.01 91.98
N ALA A 379 52.35 7.92 91.96
CA ALA A 379 52.11 8.86 93.06
C ALA A 379 51.52 8.20 94.31
N ARG A 380 50.77 7.10 94.18
CA ARG A 380 50.09 6.44 95.30
C ARG A 380 50.87 5.28 95.91
N GLU A 381 51.53 4.50 95.06
CA GLU A 381 52.12 3.20 95.43
C GLU A 381 53.65 3.18 95.29
N GLY A 382 54.24 4.14 94.56
CA GLY A 382 55.69 4.23 94.36
C GLY A 382 56.44 4.62 95.63
N GLY A 383 57.68 4.11 95.78
CA GLY A 383 58.56 4.51 96.87
C GLY A 383 59.16 5.91 96.66
N ASP A 384 59.61 6.57 97.73
CA ASP A 384 60.13 7.96 97.68
C ASP A 384 61.21 8.17 96.61
N TYR A 385 62.09 7.18 96.40
CA TYR A 385 63.13 7.22 95.36
C TYR A 385 62.56 7.22 93.93
N GLU A 386 61.60 6.33 93.63
CA GLU A 386 60.98 6.21 92.30
C GLU A 386 60.20 7.48 91.97
N VAL A 387 59.42 7.97 92.94
CA VAL A 387 58.67 9.22 92.82
C VAL A 387 59.62 10.39 92.53
N ALA A 388 60.69 10.55 93.32
CA ALA A 388 61.66 11.62 93.09
C ALA A 388 62.37 11.49 91.74
N SER A 389 62.79 10.26 91.36
CA SER A 389 63.55 9.99 90.15
C SER A 389 62.77 10.21 88.85
N PHE A 390 61.45 10.00 88.83
CA PHE A 390 60.60 10.19 87.65
C PHE A 390 59.75 11.47 87.69
N SER A 391 59.80 12.22 88.79
CA SER A 391 58.90 13.36 89.03
C SER A 391 58.98 14.43 87.94
N GLN A 392 60.17 14.77 87.45
CA GLN A 392 60.36 15.83 86.47
C GLN A 392 59.78 15.44 85.11
N GLU A 393 60.12 14.26 84.62
CA GLU A 393 59.62 13.70 83.36
C GLU A 393 58.09 13.55 83.41
N MET A 394 57.55 13.09 84.55
CA MET A 394 56.12 12.90 84.73
C MET A 394 55.36 14.23 84.75
N MET A 395 55.82 15.18 85.56
CA MET A 395 55.22 16.53 85.62
C MET A 395 55.29 17.23 84.26
N GLN A 396 56.42 17.09 83.53
CA GLN A 396 56.55 17.67 82.20
C GLN A 396 55.53 17.07 81.22
N ARG A 397 55.40 15.74 81.17
CA ARG A 397 54.45 15.08 80.27
C ARG A 397 53.00 15.42 80.61
N LEU A 398 52.64 15.38 81.89
CA LEU A 398 51.31 15.77 82.37
C LEU A 398 51.01 17.23 82.06
N SER A 399 51.98 18.14 82.21
CA SER A 399 51.78 19.56 81.90
C SER A 399 51.45 19.81 80.42
N VAL A 400 51.98 18.98 79.52
CA VAL A 400 51.68 19.05 78.07
C VAL A 400 50.28 18.51 77.79
N LEU A 401 49.90 17.40 78.42
CA LEU A 401 48.59 16.76 78.23
C LEU A 401 47.44 17.52 78.90
N ALA A 402 47.71 18.21 80.01
CA ALA A 402 46.72 18.97 80.76
C ALA A 402 46.34 20.31 80.10
N ARG A 403 47.06 20.75 79.06
CA ARG A 403 46.71 21.96 78.31
C ARG A 403 45.40 21.74 77.54
N PRO A 404 44.39 22.62 77.68
CA PRO A 404 43.15 22.49 76.93
C PRO A 404 43.42 22.57 75.43
N ARG A 405 43.04 21.52 74.69
CA ARG A 405 43.07 21.52 73.22
C ARG A 405 41.73 22.03 72.70
N PHE A 406 41.77 23.15 71.98
CA PHE A 406 40.63 23.63 71.20
C PHE A 406 40.70 23.04 69.78
N HIS A 407 40.40 21.75 69.64
CA HIS A 407 40.10 21.20 68.33
C HIS A 407 38.61 21.37 68.06
N THR A 408 38.25 22.29 67.17
CA THR A 408 36.89 22.39 66.66
C THR A 408 36.68 21.26 65.65
N VAL A 409 35.73 20.37 65.92
CA VAL A 409 35.26 19.40 64.92
C VAL A 409 34.77 20.19 63.71
N ASP A 410 35.30 19.90 62.53
CA ASP A 410 34.82 20.51 61.30
C ASP A 410 33.51 19.83 60.87
N PHE A 411 32.40 20.41 61.30
CA PHE A 411 31.07 19.92 60.97
C PHE A 411 30.70 20.11 59.48
N GLU A 412 31.43 20.94 58.72
CA GLU A 412 31.18 21.12 57.28
C GLU A 412 31.57 19.88 56.46
N LEU A 413 32.43 19.01 57.01
CA LEU A 413 32.74 17.71 56.40
C LEU A 413 31.48 16.83 56.23
N ALA A 414 30.44 17.04 57.03
CA ALA A 414 29.17 16.33 56.89
C ALA A 414 28.29 16.85 55.73
N ASN A 415 28.57 18.04 55.21
CA ASN A 415 27.70 18.72 54.23
C ASN A 415 28.20 18.53 52.78
N VAL A 416 27.68 17.54 52.06
CA VAL A 416 28.01 17.36 50.65
C VAL A 416 27.13 18.30 49.79
N THR A 417 27.77 19.26 49.13
CA THR A 417 27.11 20.15 48.16
C THR A 417 27.73 19.91 46.79
N ILE A 418 26.90 19.56 45.81
CA ILE A 418 27.36 19.35 44.43
C ILE A 418 26.55 20.26 43.52
N ASP A 419 27.27 21.17 42.87
CA ASP A 419 26.74 21.99 41.79
C ASP A 419 26.92 21.22 40.48
N TYR A 420 25.80 20.81 39.87
CA TYR A 420 25.84 20.11 38.59
C TYR A 420 24.99 20.82 37.54
N SER A 421 25.41 20.62 36.29
CA SER A 421 24.76 21.18 35.11
C SER A 421 24.47 20.05 34.15
N VAL A 422 23.19 19.80 33.90
CA VAL A 422 22.74 18.78 32.97
C VAL A 422 22.90 19.33 31.54
N MET A 423 23.32 18.49 30.58
CA MET A 423 23.49 18.82 29.14
C MET A 423 24.59 19.85 28.76
N LYS A 424 25.72 19.93 29.47
CA LYS A 424 26.86 20.78 29.04
C LYS A 424 27.73 20.22 27.91
N LYS A 425 27.34 19.12 27.26
CA LYS A 425 28.10 18.50 26.16
C LYS A 425 27.78 19.17 24.81
N LYS A 426 28.84 19.44 24.03
CA LYS A 426 28.75 19.93 22.65
C LYS A 426 28.24 18.77 21.77
N LEU A 427 26.99 18.82 21.32
CA LEU A 427 26.48 17.87 20.33
C LEU A 427 27.13 18.20 18.96
N PRO A 428 27.73 17.23 18.24
CA PRO A 428 28.43 17.49 16.97
C PRO A 428 27.55 18.09 15.88
N GLU A 429 26.27 17.72 15.84
CA GLU A 429 25.27 18.18 14.88
C GLU A 429 24.20 18.97 15.62
N HIS A 430 24.47 20.26 15.86
CA HIS A 430 23.50 21.18 16.44
C HIS A 430 23.17 22.28 15.41
N PRO A 431 21.89 22.67 15.23
CA PRO A 431 21.48 23.72 14.27
C PRO A 431 22.08 25.11 14.52
N ASN A 432 22.82 25.28 15.62
CA ASN A 432 23.58 26.50 15.91
C ASN A 432 24.97 26.14 16.47
N PRO A 433 25.98 25.88 15.62
CA PRO A 433 27.33 25.53 16.04
C PRO A 433 27.96 26.69 16.82
N GLY A 434 28.39 26.45 18.07
CA GLY A 434 29.15 27.43 18.87
C GLY A 434 28.39 28.13 20.00
N LYS A 435 27.06 28.04 20.06
CA LYS A 435 26.30 28.52 21.24
C LYS A 435 26.08 27.39 22.24
N ARG A 436 26.53 27.58 23.48
CA ARG A 436 26.26 26.68 24.62
C ARG A 436 24.78 26.80 25.00
N TYR A 437 24.08 25.68 25.23
CA TYR A 437 22.85 25.73 26.01
C TYR A 437 23.19 26.27 27.40
N SER A 438 22.37 27.19 27.91
CA SER A 438 22.33 27.48 29.33
C SER A 438 21.83 26.21 30.02
N GLY A 439 22.76 25.35 30.46
CA GLY A 439 22.40 24.20 31.27
C GLY A 439 21.59 24.66 32.48
N MET A 440 20.54 23.92 32.83
CA MET A 440 19.85 24.15 34.09
C MET A 440 20.82 23.80 35.22
N LEU A 441 21.12 24.78 36.06
CA LEU A 441 21.97 24.62 37.24
C LEU A 441 21.08 24.10 38.37
N TYR A 442 21.39 22.90 38.86
CA TYR A 442 20.74 22.33 40.02
C TYR A 442 21.77 22.26 41.15
N ARG A 443 21.41 22.79 42.32
CA ARG A 443 22.19 22.68 43.55
C ARG A 443 21.44 21.75 44.48
N ALA A 444 21.99 20.57 44.74
CA ALA A 444 21.49 19.67 45.76
C ALA A 444 22.19 19.98 47.08
N TYR A 445 21.42 20.12 48.17
CA TYR A 445 21.91 20.41 49.51
C TYR A 445 21.48 19.27 50.44
N LEU A 446 22.44 18.63 51.10
CA LEU A 446 22.21 17.58 52.11
C LEU A 446 22.78 18.05 53.47
N PRO A 447 22.06 18.90 54.22
CA PRO A 447 22.47 19.27 55.57
C PRO A 447 22.01 18.22 56.57
N TYR A 448 22.95 17.60 57.29
CA TYR A 448 22.64 16.76 58.45
C TYR A 448 22.48 17.61 59.72
N THR A 449 21.46 18.47 59.71
CA THR A 449 21.06 19.31 60.86
C THR A 449 19.62 18.98 61.26
N SER A 450 19.22 19.28 62.50
CA SER A 450 17.83 19.09 62.95
C SER A 450 16.82 19.79 62.05
N ASP A 451 17.16 20.99 61.59
CA ASP A 451 16.32 21.79 60.69
C ASP A 451 16.38 21.26 59.25
N GLY A 452 17.54 20.79 58.81
CA GLY A 452 17.73 20.15 57.50
C GLY A 452 16.90 18.87 57.33
N LEU A 453 16.88 18.01 58.36
CA LEU A 453 16.06 16.80 58.40
C LEU A 453 14.56 17.11 58.42
N ARG A 454 14.17 18.16 59.13
CA ARG A 454 12.77 18.63 59.17
C ARG A 454 12.32 19.14 57.80
N VAL A 455 13.17 19.89 57.10
CA VAL A 455 12.89 20.35 55.72
C VAL A 455 12.82 19.17 54.76
N LEU A 456 13.75 18.21 54.83
CA LEU A 456 13.73 17.00 54.00
C LEU A 456 12.41 16.21 54.15
N HIS A 457 11.96 15.98 55.38
CA HIS A 457 10.70 15.28 55.66
C HIS A 457 9.48 16.00 55.06
N LEU A 458 9.45 17.34 55.13
CA LEU A 458 8.37 18.13 54.53
C LEU A 458 8.38 18.05 52.99
N LEU A 459 9.58 18.03 52.39
CA LEU A 459 9.74 17.88 50.94
C LEU A 459 9.33 16.49 50.44
N GLU A 460 9.69 15.43 51.16
CA GLU A 460 9.26 14.05 50.85
C GLU A 460 7.74 13.92 50.91
N LYS A 461 7.11 14.49 51.94
CA LYS A 461 5.63 14.50 52.08
C LYS A 461 4.98 15.26 50.93
N ALA A 462 5.51 16.41 50.54
CA ALA A 462 5.00 17.20 49.43
C ALA A 462 5.17 16.49 48.09
N PHE A 463 6.31 15.83 47.86
CA PHE A 463 6.58 15.07 46.64
C PHE A 463 5.64 13.86 46.50
N ASN A 464 5.46 13.08 47.56
CA ASN A 464 4.51 11.95 47.58
C ASN A 464 3.05 12.38 47.34
N GLN A 465 2.71 13.63 47.71
CA GLN A 465 1.41 14.23 47.49
C GLN A 465 1.30 14.99 46.16
N LYS A 466 2.34 14.96 45.31
CA LYS A 466 2.43 15.68 44.02
C LYS A 466 2.15 17.19 44.13
N LEU A 467 2.55 17.79 45.24
CA LEU A 467 2.38 19.21 45.50
C LEU A 467 3.51 20.01 44.86
N MET A 468 3.16 21.11 44.19
CA MET A 468 4.12 22.10 43.72
C MET A 468 4.51 23.01 44.89
N PHE A 469 5.80 23.15 45.16
CA PHE A 469 6.31 24.08 46.17
C PHE A 469 7.49 24.88 45.62
N THR A 470 7.73 26.04 46.22
CA THR A 470 8.80 26.96 45.81
C THR A 470 9.72 27.22 46.99
N ILE A 471 11.01 26.90 46.85
CA ILE A 471 12.03 27.19 47.87
C ILE A 471 12.62 28.56 47.53
N ARG A 472 12.44 29.55 48.41
CA ARG A 472 13.12 30.85 48.34
C ARG A 472 14.23 30.92 49.38
N ALA A 473 15.42 31.35 48.97
CA ALA A 473 16.48 31.68 49.91
C ALA A 473 16.11 32.97 50.64
N SER A 474 15.92 32.90 51.96
CA SER A 474 15.83 34.09 52.80
C SER A 474 17.21 34.74 52.88
N ARG A 475 17.36 35.95 52.34
CA ARG A 475 18.53 36.78 52.61
C ARG A 475 18.22 37.62 53.85
N GLY A 476 18.77 37.23 54.99
CA GLY A 476 18.78 38.03 56.23
C GLY A 476 17.87 37.45 57.32
N GLY A 477 18.47 37.08 58.45
CA GLY A 477 17.81 36.42 59.57
C GLY A 477 17.11 37.35 60.56
N SER A 478 16.17 36.78 61.30
CA SER A 478 15.99 36.87 62.76
C SER A 478 14.82 35.96 63.12
N ASP A 479 15.11 35.00 64.00
CA ASP A 479 14.30 33.92 64.59
C ASP A 479 13.64 32.89 63.65
#